data_AF-A0A6P0S514-F1
#
_entry.id   AF-A0A6P0S514-F1
#
_cell.length_a   1.000
_cell.length_b   1.000
_cell.length_c   1.000
_cell.angle_alpha   90.00
_cell.angle_beta   90.00
_cell.angle_gamma   90.00
#
_symmetry.space_group_name_H-M   'P 1'
#
loop_
_entity.id
_entity.type
_entity.pdbx_description
1 polymer ?
#
loop_
_entity_poly.entity_id
_entity_poly.type
_entity_poly.pdbx_seq_one_letter_code
_entity_poly.pdbx_strand_id
1 'polypeptide(L)'
;AAGFGKSALLSHWQQTQHEDYFIVYHCFSHRYEKTRSLAEAYRHLLKQLYLYYNIRNGEFPNDENGMRDILVEILRESMSAESKGLVIVLDGLDEADKTFEPFFTELPAGVFVIAAARAEKGEEPKYLRNWTYNAQRLYLKRLSRKAISKWLEQIQELVVYSQNEDFVKRLDKITDGFPLYLRFLLDDLRQAAIKGQDLQAIVKNSPGGFKTYVKKQFQELAQVDEIKRQRKVQELFALLSVALGTLSKNDIENLTGLSAWDLADLPWQTTRWFSIQTNIYSFAHPLLAQEFRGVLGRQASLAEEKLLSYCAKWQEQDSSNYALRYYAEHLGHTKRWEELCELAQNQDFVIAQRQQLPTEPDLPLKTLHVALQGKAETNDAAGMAEFLLVHARRLMQIAQESPLDILRLGSITGALALAEKFDPERCILWYLLLAWELAKDATQDKEKMEQALEILERLQQKD
;
A
#
# COMPACT_ATOMS: atom_id res chain seq x y z
N ALA A 1 2.33 -17.42 -4.10
CA ALA A 1 3.19 -17.09 -2.95
C ALA A 1 3.79 -15.68 -2.97
N ALA A 2 3.92 -15.08 -1.78
CA ALA A 2 4.62 -13.81 -1.53
C ALA A 2 6.15 -13.98 -1.58
N GLY A 3 6.92 -12.90 -1.79
CA GLY A 3 8.39 -12.93 -1.75
C GLY A 3 9.12 -13.55 -2.96
N PHE A 4 8.40 -14.00 -3.99
CA PHE A 4 8.98 -14.55 -5.23
C PHE A 4 9.42 -13.49 -6.26
N GLY A 5 9.39 -12.20 -5.90
CA GLY A 5 9.93 -11.13 -6.75
C GLY A 5 9.05 -10.71 -7.93
N LYS A 6 7.72 -10.89 -7.87
CA LYS A 6 6.78 -10.44 -8.92
C LYS A 6 6.92 -8.94 -9.22
N SER A 7 6.81 -8.09 -8.20
CA SER A 7 6.96 -6.64 -8.34
C SER A 7 8.33 -6.22 -8.87
N ALA A 8 9.39 -6.90 -8.42
CA ALA A 8 10.75 -6.66 -8.91
C ALA A 8 10.91 -7.06 -10.38
N LEU A 9 10.31 -8.18 -10.79
CA LEU A 9 10.30 -8.63 -12.18
C LEU A 9 9.54 -7.64 -13.07
N LEU A 10 8.34 -7.21 -12.67
CA LEU A 10 7.52 -6.28 -13.46
C LEU A 10 8.20 -4.91 -13.59
N SER A 11 8.75 -4.38 -12.49
CA SER A 11 9.47 -3.11 -12.50
C SER A 11 10.70 -3.18 -13.40
N HIS A 12 11.47 -4.27 -13.36
CA HIS A 12 12.63 -4.45 -14.25
C HIS A 12 12.21 -4.65 -15.71
N TRP A 13 11.20 -5.49 -15.95
CA TRP A 13 10.66 -5.73 -17.30
C TRP A 13 10.20 -4.43 -17.94
N GLN A 14 9.45 -3.61 -17.21
CA GLN A 14 8.99 -2.30 -17.67
C GLN A 14 10.17 -1.44 -18.14
N GLN A 15 11.22 -1.30 -17.32
CA GLN A 15 12.42 -0.53 -17.66
C GLN A 15 13.10 -1.00 -18.96
N THR A 16 13.04 -2.29 -19.27
CA THR A 16 13.69 -2.87 -20.46
C THR A 16 12.85 -2.81 -21.74
N GLN A 17 11.55 -2.53 -21.67
CA GLN A 17 10.62 -2.66 -22.80
C GLN A 17 10.05 -1.31 -23.30
N HIS A 18 10.45 -0.19 -22.70
CA HIS A 18 9.94 1.14 -23.05
C HIS A 18 10.22 1.59 -24.49
N GLU A 19 11.20 0.97 -25.17
CA GLU A 19 11.50 1.30 -26.57
C GLU A 19 10.44 0.75 -27.53
N ASP A 20 9.94 -0.46 -27.28
CA ASP A 20 9.02 -1.17 -28.17
C ASP A 20 7.55 -0.94 -27.81
N TYR A 21 7.26 -0.71 -26.53
CA TYR A 21 5.90 -0.59 -25.99
C TYR A 21 5.72 0.68 -25.16
N PHE A 22 4.51 1.24 -25.21
CA PHE A 22 4.08 2.16 -24.16
C PHE A 22 3.49 1.36 -23.00
N ILE A 23 3.98 1.62 -21.79
CA ILE A 23 3.60 0.85 -20.60
C ILE A 23 2.83 1.73 -19.65
N VAL A 24 1.57 1.38 -19.43
CA VAL A 24 0.72 1.95 -18.39
C VAL A 24 0.85 1.06 -17.16
N TYR A 25 1.26 1.63 -16.03
CA TYR A 25 1.57 0.86 -14.83
C TYR A 25 0.75 1.34 -13.63
N HIS A 26 0.15 0.41 -12.89
CA HIS A 26 -0.42 0.67 -11.57
C HIS A 26 -0.03 -0.45 -10.61
N CYS A 27 0.31 -0.09 -9.37
CA CYS A 27 0.71 -1.03 -8.32
C CYS A 27 -0.11 -0.77 -7.07
N PHE A 28 -0.90 -1.76 -6.68
CA PHE A 28 -1.61 -1.76 -5.41
C PHE A 28 -0.63 -2.17 -4.31
N SER A 29 -0.47 -1.32 -3.29
CA SER A 29 0.53 -1.50 -2.24
C SER A 29 0.00 -1.12 -0.87
N HIS A 30 0.11 -2.03 0.11
CA HIS A 30 -0.11 -1.76 1.54
C HIS A 30 0.80 -0.66 2.13
N ARG A 31 1.85 -0.26 1.40
CA ARG A 31 2.72 0.85 1.83
C ARG A 31 2.14 2.22 1.50
N TYR A 32 1.25 2.29 0.52
CA TYR A 32 0.70 3.54 0.01
C TYR A 32 -0.81 3.40 -0.15
N GLU A 33 -1.57 3.84 0.86
CA GLU A 33 -3.04 3.68 0.86
C GLU A 33 -3.71 4.24 -0.40
N LYS A 34 -3.23 5.37 -0.91
CA LYS A 34 -3.75 5.96 -2.16
C LYS A 34 -3.70 4.99 -3.35
N THR A 35 -2.72 4.09 -3.38
CA THR A 35 -2.57 3.11 -4.46
C THR A 35 -3.48 1.89 -4.32
N ARG A 36 -4.16 1.73 -3.18
CA ARG A 36 -5.06 0.58 -2.93
C ARG A 36 -6.46 0.82 -3.48
N SER A 37 -6.85 2.08 -3.63
CA SER A 37 -8.18 2.50 -4.07
C SER A 37 -8.40 2.22 -5.56
N LEU A 38 -9.52 1.58 -5.88
CA LEU A 38 -9.99 1.37 -7.26
C LEU A 38 -10.14 2.70 -8.03
N ALA A 39 -10.72 3.72 -7.40
CA ALA A 39 -10.92 5.03 -8.02
C ALA A 39 -9.58 5.66 -8.43
N GLU A 40 -8.59 5.65 -7.53
CA GLU A 40 -7.25 6.16 -7.83
C GLU A 40 -6.51 5.28 -8.83
N ALA A 41 -6.76 3.97 -8.84
CA ALA A 41 -6.22 3.08 -9.86
C ALA A 41 -6.73 3.45 -11.25
N TYR A 42 -8.04 3.57 -11.44
CA TYR A 42 -8.59 3.99 -12.73
C TYR A 42 -8.12 5.40 -13.13
N ARG A 43 -8.11 6.36 -12.19
CA ARG A 43 -7.58 7.72 -12.44
C ARG A 43 -6.12 7.69 -12.87
N HIS A 44 -5.30 6.85 -12.25
CA HIS A 44 -3.88 6.70 -12.60
C HIS A 44 -3.68 6.06 -13.97
N LEU A 45 -4.48 5.06 -14.33
CA LEU A 45 -4.46 4.44 -15.65
C LEU A 45 -4.88 5.45 -16.73
N LEU A 46 -5.98 6.18 -16.51
CA LEU A 46 -6.49 7.22 -17.42
C LEU A 46 -5.45 8.31 -17.69
N LYS A 47 -4.80 8.84 -16.64
CA LYS A 47 -3.74 9.84 -16.78
C LYS A 47 -2.63 9.40 -17.73
N GLN A 48 -2.19 8.14 -17.61
CA GLN A 48 -1.14 7.59 -18.47
C GLN A 48 -1.62 7.36 -19.90
N LEU A 49 -2.89 6.95 -20.08
CA LEU A 49 -3.48 6.77 -21.40
C LEU A 49 -3.74 8.09 -22.13
N TYR A 50 -4.18 9.13 -21.41
CA TYR A 50 -4.30 10.47 -21.98
C TYR A 50 -2.95 11.00 -22.46
N LEU A 51 -1.89 10.75 -21.70
CA LEU A 51 -0.53 11.08 -22.14
C LEU A 51 -0.15 10.31 -23.41
N TYR A 52 -0.43 9.01 -23.47
CA TYR A 52 -0.11 8.15 -24.60
C TYR A 52 -0.84 8.55 -25.90
N TYR A 53 -2.14 8.81 -25.81
CA TYR A 53 -2.97 9.22 -26.95
C TYR A 53 -2.95 10.73 -27.20
N ASN A 54 -2.14 11.50 -26.44
CA ASN A 54 -2.04 12.96 -26.53
C ASN A 54 -3.41 13.67 -26.40
N ILE A 55 -4.27 13.14 -25.51
CA ILE A 55 -5.56 13.72 -25.16
C ILE A 55 -5.31 14.81 -24.12
N ARG A 56 -5.45 16.08 -24.52
CA ARG A 56 -5.12 17.22 -23.66
C ARG A 56 -6.17 17.51 -22.59
N ASN A 57 -7.45 17.31 -22.92
CA ASN A 57 -8.58 17.67 -22.05
C ASN A 57 -9.41 16.43 -21.70
N GLY A 58 -8.74 15.38 -21.21
CA GLY A 58 -9.40 14.13 -20.84
C GLY A 58 -10.26 14.30 -19.59
N GLU A 59 -11.45 13.70 -19.61
CA GLU A 59 -12.39 13.76 -18.48
C GLU A 59 -11.96 12.83 -17.34
N PHE A 60 -12.23 13.22 -16.09
CA PHE A 60 -12.02 12.39 -14.91
C PHE A 60 -13.28 12.33 -14.07
N PRO A 61 -14.20 11.40 -14.36
CA PRO A 61 -15.44 11.23 -13.61
C PRO A 61 -15.20 11.04 -12.11
N ASN A 62 -16.22 11.41 -11.31
CA ASN A 62 -16.16 11.28 -9.86
C ASN A 62 -16.16 9.83 -9.39
N ASP A 63 -16.80 8.97 -10.16
CA ASP A 63 -17.14 7.62 -9.77
C ASP A 63 -16.32 6.58 -10.53
N GLU A 64 -16.17 5.42 -9.88
CA GLU A 64 -15.39 4.30 -10.40
C GLU A 64 -15.93 3.78 -11.75
N ASN A 65 -17.25 3.81 -11.97
CA ASN A 65 -17.88 3.29 -13.19
C ASN A 65 -17.65 4.24 -14.37
N GLY A 66 -17.83 5.54 -14.18
CA GLY A 66 -17.54 6.53 -15.22
C GLY A 66 -16.07 6.47 -15.65
N MET A 67 -15.13 6.40 -14.70
CA MET A 67 -13.72 6.23 -15.05
C MET A 67 -13.44 4.92 -15.79
N ARG A 68 -14.12 3.82 -15.42
CA ARG A 68 -14.03 2.54 -16.12
C ARG A 68 -14.56 2.63 -17.55
N ASP A 69 -15.70 3.27 -17.75
CA ASP A 69 -16.34 3.38 -19.07
C ASP A 69 -15.46 4.16 -20.05
N ILE A 70 -14.86 5.27 -19.59
CA ILE A 70 -13.89 6.04 -20.38
C ILE A 70 -12.65 5.19 -20.70
N LEU A 71 -12.12 4.43 -19.74
CA LEU A 71 -10.98 3.53 -20.01
C LEU A 71 -11.30 2.54 -21.13
N VAL A 72 -12.50 1.97 -21.12
CA VAL A 72 -12.95 1.03 -22.16
C VAL A 72 -13.08 1.73 -23.50
N GLU A 73 -13.66 2.92 -23.53
CA GLU A 73 -13.83 3.73 -24.74
C GLU A 73 -12.48 4.10 -25.37
N ILE A 74 -11.56 4.65 -24.59
CA ILE A 74 -10.21 5.00 -25.05
C ILE A 74 -9.50 3.81 -25.67
N LEU A 75 -9.56 2.63 -25.02
CA LEU A 75 -8.91 1.44 -25.55
C LEU A 75 -9.56 0.95 -26.85
N ARG A 76 -10.87 1.10 -27.01
CA ARG A 76 -11.59 0.69 -28.23
C ARG A 76 -11.31 1.60 -29.42
N GLU A 77 -11.33 2.92 -29.21
CA GLU A 77 -11.37 3.89 -30.32
C GLU A 77 -9.99 4.34 -30.81
N SER A 78 -8.97 4.29 -29.96
CA SER A 78 -7.72 5.05 -30.18
C SER A 78 -6.63 4.29 -30.98
N MET A 79 -7.01 3.29 -31.76
CA MET A 79 -6.09 2.47 -32.54
C MET A 79 -5.62 3.18 -33.82
N SER A 80 -4.55 3.99 -33.74
CA SER A 80 -3.82 4.40 -34.94
C SER A 80 -2.78 3.32 -35.31
N ALA A 81 -2.70 2.99 -36.60
CA ALA A 81 -1.77 1.98 -37.13
C ALA A 81 -0.27 2.33 -36.95
N GLU A 82 0.03 3.54 -36.46
CA GLU A 82 1.40 4.06 -36.27
C GLU A 82 1.83 4.10 -34.79
N SER A 83 0.96 3.69 -33.85
CA SER A 83 1.24 3.75 -32.41
C SER A 83 2.03 2.51 -31.93
N LYS A 84 3.01 2.73 -31.03
CA LYS A 84 3.73 1.62 -30.34
C LYS A 84 2.73 0.74 -29.62
N GLY A 85 2.93 -0.58 -29.55
CA GLY A 85 2.01 -1.45 -28.81
C GLY A 85 1.81 -0.99 -27.35
N LEU A 86 0.61 -1.17 -26.81
CA LEU A 86 0.24 -0.72 -25.46
C LEU A 86 0.24 -1.92 -24.51
N VAL A 87 0.90 -1.78 -23.36
CA VAL A 87 0.83 -2.78 -22.28
C VAL A 87 0.35 -2.14 -20.99
N ILE A 88 -0.71 -2.68 -20.40
CA ILE A 88 -1.23 -2.30 -19.09
C ILE A 88 -0.71 -3.30 -18.07
N VAL A 89 -0.02 -2.82 -17.04
CA VAL A 89 0.53 -3.63 -15.96
C VAL A 89 -0.17 -3.29 -14.66
N LEU A 90 -0.76 -4.30 -14.02
CA LEU A 90 -1.41 -4.23 -12.72
C LEU A 90 -0.65 -5.12 -11.74
N ASP A 91 0.11 -4.52 -10.83
CA ASP A 91 0.85 -5.24 -9.80
C ASP A 91 0.11 -5.23 -8.47
N GLY A 92 0.15 -6.37 -7.75
CA GLY A 92 -0.40 -6.50 -6.41
C GLY A 92 -1.93 -6.51 -6.34
N LEU A 93 -2.66 -7.10 -7.29
CA LEU A 93 -4.14 -7.12 -7.26
C LEU A 93 -4.74 -7.61 -5.93
N ASP A 94 -4.03 -8.48 -5.19
CA ASP A 94 -4.44 -8.95 -3.87
C ASP A 94 -4.36 -7.88 -2.75
N GLU A 95 -3.73 -6.73 -3.00
CA GLU A 95 -3.55 -5.62 -2.05
C GLU A 95 -4.57 -4.49 -2.25
N ALA A 96 -5.39 -4.56 -3.31
CA ALA A 96 -6.48 -3.61 -3.56
C ALA A 96 -7.51 -3.62 -2.42
N ASP A 97 -8.17 -2.49 -2.18
CA ASP A 97 -9.20 -2.35 -1.15
C ASP A 97 -10.49 -3.12 -1.46
N LYS A 98 -10.79 -3.28 -2.75
CA LYS A 98 -11.90 -4.07 -3.31
C LYS A 98 -11.37 -4.97 -4.42
N THR A 99 -12.20 -5.93 -4.85
CA THR A 99 -11.87 -6.75 -6.03
C THR A 99 -11.84 -5.87 -7.28
N PHE A 100 -10.65 -5.71 -7.86
CA PHE A 100 -10.45 -4.99 -9.12
C PHE A 100 -10.75 -5.94 -10.28
N GLU A 101 -11.88 -5.74 -10.95
CA GLU A 101 -12.33 -6.60 -12.06
C GLU A 101 -11.69 -6.19 -13.39
N PRO A 102 -11.50 -7.13 -14.35
CA PRO A 102 -11.13 -6.76 -15.70
C PRO A 102 -12.18 -5.81 -16.28
N PHE A 103 -11.73 -4.63 -16.70
CA PHE A 103 -12.62 -3.63 -17.27
C PHE A 103 -12.92 -3.88 -18.77
N PHE A 104 -12.22 -4.82 -19.40
CA PHE A 104 -12.39 -5.21 -20.80
C PHE A 104 -13.00 -6.62 -20.92
N THR A 105 -13.78 -6.83 -21.98
CA THR A 105 -14.26 -8.17 -22.37
C THR A 105 -13.34 -8.82 -23.40
N GLU A 106 -12.86 -8.03 -24.36
CA GLU A 106 -11.88 -8.39 -25.37
C GLU A 106 -10.87 -7.25 -25.47
N LEU A 107 -9.59 -7.61 -25.65
CA LEU A 107 -8.54 -6.63 -25.84
C LEU A 107 -8.43 -6.26 -27.33
N PRO A 108 -8.39 -4.96 -27.67
CA PRO A 108 -8.07 -4.52 -29.02
C PRO A 108 -6.72 -5.06 -29.47
N ALA A 109 -6.53 -5.19 -30.80
CA ALA A 109 -5.25 -5.60 -31.36
C ALA A 109 -4.12 -4.67 -30.85
N GLY A 110 -2.95 -5.23 -30.52
CA GLY A 110 -1.82 -4.41 -30.05
C GLY A 110 -1.92 -3.91 -28.60
N VAL A 111 -3.01 -4.23 -27.87
CA VAL A 111 -3.14 -3.96 -26.44
C VAL A 111 -2.97 -5.26 -25.64
N PHE A 112 -2.10 -5.23 -24.63
CA PHE A 112 -1.84 -6.37 -23.75
C PHE A 112 -2.05 -5.96 -22.30
N VAL A 113 -2.45 -6.91 -21.46
CA VAL A 113 -2.59 -6.70 -20.02
C VAL A 113 -1.82 -7.76 -19.24
N ILE A 114 -1.00 -7.30 -18.31
CA ILE A 114 -0.24 -8.14 -17.38
C ILE A 114 -0.74 -7.84 -15.96
N ALA A 115 -1.37 -8.83 -15.33
CA ALA A 115 -1.82 -8.74 -13.96
C ALA A 115 -0.98 -9.67 -13.06
N ALA A 116 -0.50 -9.14 -11.93
CA ALA A 116 0.22 -9.91 -10.92
C ALA A 116 -0.53 -9.92 -9.59
N ALA A 117 -0.59 -11.10 -8.99
CA ALA A 117 -1.22 -11.30 -7.69
C ALA A 117 -0.61 -12.50 -6.94
N ARG A 118 -0.92 -12.61 -5.65
CA ARG A 118 -0.50 -13.74 -4.81
C ARG A 118 -1.54 -14.86 -4.78
N ALA A 119 -1.33 -15.90 -5.58
CA ALA A 119 -2.07 -17.16 -5.44
C ALA A 119 -1.14 -18.32 -5.05
N GLU A 120 -1.64 -19.26 -4.25
CA GLU A 120 -0.99 -20.56 -4.07
C GLU A 120 -1.20 -21.45 -5.30
N LYS A 121 -0.32 -22.44 -5.46
CA LYS A 121 -0.35 -23.29 -6.65
C LYS A 121 -1.63 -24.14 -6.65
N GLY A 122 -2.45 -23.96 -7.69
CA GLY A 122 -3.72 -24.68 -7.85
C GLY A 122 -4.91 -24.00 -7.18
N GLU A 123 -4.70 -22.89 -6.46
CA GLU A 123 -5.77 -22.06 -5.95
C GLU A 123 -6.17 -20.99 -6.95
N GLU A 124 -7.46 -20.66 -6.95
CA GLU A 124 -8.02 -19.56 -7.71
C GLU A 124 -8.80 -18.63 -6.78
N PRO A 125 -8.09 -17.66 -6.17
CA PRO A 125 -8.70 -16.66 -5.30
C PRO A 125 -9.84 -15.92 -6.01
N LYS A 126 -10.85 -15.51 -5.24
CA LYS A 126 -12.05 -14.83 -5.79
C LYS A 126 -11.69 -13.63 -6.68
N TYR A 127 -10.71 -12.84 -6.26
CA TYR A 127 -10.26 -11.65 -6.98
C TYR A 127 -9.54 -11.93 -8.31
N LEU A 128 -9.16 -13.19 -8.60
CA LEU A 128 -8.54 -13.57 -9.89
C LEU A 128 -9.52 -14.26 -10.85
N ARG A 129 -10.70 -14.69 -10.39
CA ARG A 129 -11.59 -15.55 -11.19
C ARG A 129 -11.92 -14.99 -12.57
N ASN A 130 -12.17 -13.68 -12.64
CA ASN A 130 -12.52 -13.04 -13.89
C ASN A 130 -11.29 -12.67 -14.73
N TRP A 131 -10.11 -12.58 -14.13
CA TRP A 131 -8.85 -12.32 -14.84
C TRP A 131 -8.32 -13.53 -15.60
N THR A 132 -8.72 -14.75 -15.24
CA THR A 132 -8.06 -15.97 -15.74
C THR A 132 -8.75 -16.62 -16.94
N TYR A 133 -10.00 -16.25 -17.25
CA TYR A 133 -10.84 -16.95 -18.23
C TYR A 133 -10.20 -17.02 -19.62
N ASN A 134 -9.53 -15.94 -20.06
CA ASN A 134 -8.84 -15.84 -21.35
C ASN A 134 -7.35 -15.47 -21.20
N ALA A 135 -6.72 -15.77 -20.06
CA ALA A 135 -5.35 -15.35 -19.77
C ALA A 135 -4.35 -16.49 -19.73
N GLN A 136 -3.14 -16.24 -20.23
CA GLN A 136 -2.00 -17.11 -20.00
C GLN A 136 -1.49 -16.94 -18.57
N ARG A 137 -1.51 -18.03 -17.78
CA ARG A 137 -1.02 -18.02 -16.40
C ARG A 137 0.49 -18.26 -16.36
N LEU A 138 1.23 -17.30 -15.82
CA LEU A 138 2.68 -17.41 -15.58
C LEU A 138 2.96 -17.56 -14.09
N TYR A 139 3.45 -18.74 -13.69
CA TYR A 139 3.87 -19.00 -12.32
C TYR A 139 5.35 -18.71 -12.17
N LEU A 140 5.70 -17.74 -11.31
CA LEU A 140 7.09 -17.53 -10.94
C LEU A 140 7.60 -18.72 -10.13
N LYS A 141 8.64 -19.34 -10.66
CA LYS A 141 9.34 -20.46 -10.04
C LYS A 141 10.46 -19.94 -9.14
N ARG A 142 11.00 -20.82 -8.31
CA ARG A 142 12.26 -20.57 -7.60
C ARG A 142 13.36 -20.15 -8.56
N LEU A 143 14.30 -19.33 -8.09
CA LEU A 143 15.46 -18.91 -8.88
C LEU A 143 16.33 -20.12 -9.23
N SER A 144 16.79 -20.15 -10.47
CA SER A 144 17.78 -21.14 -10.91
C SER A 144 19.17 -20.77 -10.36
N ARG A 145 20.06 -21.76 -10.25
CA ARG A 145 21.47 -21.53 -9.90
C ARG A 145 22.15 -20.50 -10.80
N LYS A 146 21.82 -20.51 -12.10
CA LYS A 146 22.32 -19.51 -13.05
C LYS A 146 21.85 -18.09 -12.70
N ALA A 147 20.60 -17.94 -12.25
CA ALA A 147 20.10 -16.66 -11.79
C ALA A 147 20.74 -16.21 -10.46
N ILE A 148 20.99 -17.16 -9.54
CA ILE A 148 21.70 -16.88 -8.28
C ILE A 148 23.13 -16.42 -8.57
N SER A 149 23.85 -17.11 -9.46
CA SER A 149 25.19 -16.73 -9.93
C SER A 149 25.20 -15.32 -10.51
N LYS A 150 24.28 -15.00 -11.43
CA LYS A 150 24.12 -13.64 -11.98
C LYS A 150 23.83 -12.57 -10.92
N TRP A 151 23.05 -12.89 -9.89
CA TRP A 151 22.79 -11.93 -8.81
C TRP A 151 24.06 -11.65 -7.99
N LEU A 152 24.87 -12.68 -7.73
CA LEU A 152 26.18 -12.50 -7.09
C LEU A 152 27.13 -11.62 -7.92
N GLU A 153 27.09 -11.71 -9.25
CA GLU A 153 27.90 -10.86 -10.15
C GLU A 153 27.61 -9.37 -9.98
N GLN A 154 26.39 -9.01 -9.58
CA GLN A 154 25.96 -7.62 -9.38
C GLN A 154 26.38 -7.05 -8.02
N ILE A 155 26.94 -7.85 -7.13
CA ILE A 155 27.36 -7.43 -5.79
C ILE A 155 28.89 -7.48 -5.74
N GLN A 156 29.52 -6.30 -5.71
CA GLN A 156 30.98 -6.16 -5.80
C GLN A 156 31.73 -7.06 -4.80
N GLU A 157 31.25 -7.14 -3.56
CA GLU A 157 31.89 -7.93 -2.50
C GLU A 157 31.70 -9.44 -2.66
N LEU A 158 30.75 -9.87 -3.48
CA LEU A 158 30.39 -11.28 -3.67
C LEU A 158 30.69 -11.81 -5.07
N VAL A 159 31.16 -10.95 -5.99
CA VAL A 159 31.41 -11.28 -7.40
C VAL A 159 32.32 -12.50 -7.58
N VAL A 160 33.33 -12.66 -6.72
CA VAL A 160 34.27 -13.80 -6.76
C VAL A 160 33.60 -15.16 -6.50
N TYR A 161 32.43 -15.17 -5.85
CA TYR A 161 31.67 -16.38 -5.58
C TYR A 161 30.65 -16.71 -6.68
N SER A 162 30.43 -15.82 -7.65
CA SER A 162 29.49 -16.05 -8.75
C SER A 162 29.83 -17.28 -9.59
N GLN A 163 31.14 -17.53 -9.79
CA GLN A 163 31.65 -18.67 -10.56
C GLN A 163 31.94 -19.90 -9.68
N ASN A 164 31.74 -19.81 -8.37
CA ASN A 164 31.94 -20.94 -7.46
C ASN A 164 30.67 -21.81 -7.42
N GLU A 165 30.67 -22.90 -8.21
CA GLU A 165 29.52 -23.79 -8.33
C GLU A 165 29.04 -24.38 -6.99
N ASP A 166 29.97 -24.76 -6.11
CA ASP A 166 29.65 -25.33 -4.81
C ASP A 166 28.98 -24.30 -3.90
N PHE A 167 29.44 -23.05 -3.92
CA PHE A 167 28.84 -21.96 -3.17
C PHE A 167 27.42 -21.67 -3.66
N VAL A 168 27.24 -21.52 -4.98
CA VAL A 168 25.92 -21.28 -5.59
C VAL A 168 24.96 -22.44 -5.32
N LYS A 169 25.44 -23.69 -5.39
CA LYS A 169 24.66 -24.89 -5.10
C LYS A 169 24.21 -24.93 -3.63
N ARG A 170 25.05 -24.48 -2.70
CA ARG A 170 24.68 -24.36 -1.28
C ARG A 170 23.62 -23.29 -1.06
N LEU A 171 23.79 -22.10 -1.64
CA LEU A 171 22.78 -21.03 -1.59
C LEU A 171 21.43 -21.51 -2.13
N ASP A 172 21.42 -22.14 -3.30
CA ASP A 172 20.22 -22.77 -3.90
C ASP A 172 19.57 -23.76 -2.93
N LYS A 173 20.36 -24.64 -2.31
CA LYS A 173 19.83 -25.66 -1.39
C LYS A 173 19.23 -25.06 -0.11
N ILE A 174 19.87 -24.05 0.48
CA ILE A 174 19.45 -23.45 1.75
C ILE A 174 18.22 -22.56 1.55
N THR A 175 18.24 -21.77 0.48
CA THR A 175 17.15 -20.84 0.16
C THR A 175 16.01 -21.49 -0.60
N ASP A 176 16.21 -22.70 -1.12
CA ASP A 176 15.36 -23.32 -2.14
C ASP A 176 15.07 -22.39 -3.33
N GLY A 177 16.05 -21.54 -3.68
CA GLY A 177 15.92 -20.50 -4.71
C GLY A 177 14.85 -19.45 -4.40
N PHE A 178 14.42 -19.30 -3.14
CA PHE A 178 13.42 -18.31 -2.73
C PHE A 178 14.02 -16.89 -2.72
N PRO A 179 13.57 -15.97 -3.59
CA PRO A 179 14.21 -14.65 -3.77
C PRO A 179 14.28 -13.80 -2.52
N LEU A 180 13.21 -13.76 -1.71
CA LEU A 180 13.19 -12.94 -0.49
C LEU A 180 14.22 -13.44 0.52
N TYR A 181 14.32 -14.75 0.74
CA TYR A 181 15.36 -15.28 1.62
C TYR A 181 16.76 -15.01 1.04
N LEU A 182 16.96 -15.28 -0.25
CA LEU A 182 18.23 -15.02 -0.90
C LEU A 182 18.67 -13.57 -0.72
N ARG A 183 17.78 -12.59 -0.94
CA ARG A 183 18.08 -11.16 -0.71
C ARG A 183 18.69 -10.90 0.68
N PHE A 184 18.03 -11.35 1.75
CA PHE A 184 18.51 -11.11 3.11
C PHE A 184 19.82 -11.85 3.41
N LEU A 185 19.97 -13.07 2.89
CA LEU A 185 21.21 -13.81 3.04
C LEU A 185 22.37 -13.16 2.26
N LEU A 186 22.12 -12.60 1.07
CA LEU A 186 23.12 -11.87 0.31
C LEU A 186 23.53 -10.57 1.04
N ASP A 187 22.59 -9.89 1.69
CA ASP A 187 22.89 -8.74 2.54
C ASP A 187 23.77 -9.13 3.75
N ASP A 188 23.51 -10.28 4.39
CA ASP A 188 24.37 -10.85 5.44
C ASP A 188 25.80 -11.09 4.93
N LEU A 189 25.89 -11.78 3.79
CA LEU A 189 27.17 -12.13 3.18
C LEU A 189 27.93 -10.89 2.76
N ARG A 190 27.26 -9.87 2.21
CA ARG A 190 27.90 -8.60 1.87
C ARG A 190 28.51 -7.94 3.11
N GLN A 191 27.75 -7.84 4.21
CA GLN A 191 28.28 -7.26 5.45
C GLN A 191 29.43 -8.07 6.05
N ALA A 192 29.35 -9.39 5.98
CA ALA A 192 30.42 -10.27 6.42
C ALA A 192 31.68 -10.13 5.56
N ALA A 193 31.53 -9.96 4.25
CA ALA A 193 32.63 -9.73 3.31
C ALA A 193 33.36 -8.42 3.62
N ILE A 194 32.61 -7.34 3.87
CA ILE A 194 33.16 -6.03 4.28
C ILE A 194 33.96 -6.16 5.58
N LYS A 195 33.53 -7.03 6.50
CA LYS A 195 34.20 -7.30 7.78
C LYS A 195 35.31 -8.35 7.69
N GLY A 196 35.62 -8.89 6.50
CA GLY A 196 36.64 -9.92 6.31
C GLY A 196 36.32 -11.26 6.97
N GLN A 197 35.03 -11.58 7.17
CA GLN A 197 34.59 -12.82 7.80
C GLN A 197 34.53 -14.00 6.80
N ASP A 198 34.51 -15.22 7.32
CA ASP A 198 34.40 -16.44 6.51
C ASP A 198 32.96 -16.65 5.98
N LEU A 199 32.76 -16.31 4.71
CA LEU A 199 31.50 -16.44 3.99
C LEU A 199 31.06 -17.90 3.80
N GLN A 200 32.01 -18.83 3.64
CA GLN A 200 31.69 -20.26 3.50
C GLN A 200 31.13 -20.81 4.81
N ALA A 201 31.70 -20.41 5.94
CA ALA A 201 31.19 -20.77 7.26
C ALA A 201 29.77 -20.20 7.49
N ILE A 202 29.51 -18.95 7.08
CA ILE A 202 28.18 -18.34 7.20
C ILE A 202 27.15 -19.14 6.41
N VAL A 203 27.39 -19.38 5.11
CA VAL A 203 26.48 -20.18 4.28
C VAL A 203 26.29 -21.58 4.86
N LYS A 204 27.36 -22.24 5.33
CA LYS A 204 27.26 -23.57 5.94
C LYS A 204 26.37 -23.59 7.19
N ASN A 205 26.37 -22.51 7.96
CA ASN A 205 25.60 -22.37 9.20
C ASN A 205 24.23 -21.70 8.98
N SER A 206 23.89 -21.30 7.75
CA SER A 206 22.58 -20.76 7.42
C SER A 206 21.53 -21.89 7.40
N PRO A 207 20.39 -21.70 8.09
CA PRO A 207 19.37 -22.75 8.18
C PRO A 207 18.56 -22.86 6.89
N GLY A 208 18.13 -24.08 6.55
CA GLY A 208 17.21 -24.28 5.43
C GLY A 208 15.83 -23.67 5.70
N GLY A 209 15.30 -22.94 4.71
CA GLY A 209 13.96 -22.35 4.74
C GLY A 209 13.88 -20.99 5.44
N PHE A 210 13.07 -20.10 4.88
CA PHE A 210 12.99 -18.69 5.30
C PHE A 210 12.53 -18.50 6.74
N LYS A 211 11.50 -19.24 7.18
CA LYS A 211 11.01 -19.20 8.56
C LYS A 211 12.09 -19.57 9.59
N THR A 212 12.85 -20.62 9.32
CA THR A 212 13.96 -21.05 10.19
C THR A 212 15.07 -20.02 10.21
N TYR A 213 15.34 -19.38 9.06
CA TYR A 213 16.28 -18.28 8.97
C TYR A 213 15.87 -17.08 9.82
N VAL A 214 14.63 -16.59 9.68
CA VAL A 214 14.12 -15.48 10.51
C VAL A 214 14.22 -15.82 12.00
N LYS A 215 13.84 -17.04 12.40
CA LYS A 215 13.96 -17.49 13.79
C LYS A 215 15.41 -17.46 14.29
N LYS A 216 16.37 -17.94 13.49
CA LYS A 216 17.80 -17.92 13.85
C LYS A 216 18.34 -16.48 13.92
N GLN A 217 18.00 -15.66 12.94
CA GLN A 217 18.40 -14.25 12.91
C GLN A 217 17.85 -13.47 14.09
N PHE A 218 16.61 -13.74 14.51
CA PHE A 218 16.08 -13.17 15.73
C PHE A 218 16.86 -13.61 16.98
N GLN A 219 17.24 -14.88 17.07
CA GLN A 219 18.07 -15.37 18.19
C GLN A 219 19.43 -14.67 18.23
N GLU A 220 20.07 -14.50 17.07
CA GLU A 220 21.34 -13.76 16.94
C GLU A 220 21.14 -12.28 17.32
N LEU A 221 20.08 -11.64 16.83
CA LEU A 221 19.71 -10.26 17.16
C LEU A 221 19.49 -10.06 18.66
N ALA A 222 18.85 -11.02 19.33
CA ALA A 222 18.60 -10.99 20.77
C ALA A 222 19.89 -11.10 21.62
N GLN A 223 21.00 -11.55 21.03
CA GLN A 223 22.31 -11.57 21.69
C GLN A 223 23.15 -10.31 21.43
N VAL A 224 22.74 -9.42 20.51
CA VAL A 224 23.44 -8.16 20.25
C VAL A 224 23.26 -7.24 21.46
N ASP A 225 24.37 -6.85 22.10
CA ASP A 225 24.36 -6.10 23.37
C ASP A 225 23.60 -4.77 23.25
N GLU A 226 23.75 -4.05 22.14
CA GLU A 226 23.05 -2.81 21.87
C GLU A 226 21.53 -3.03 21.86
N ILE A 227 21.06 -4.07 21.19
CA ILE A 227 19.62 -4.39 21.08
C ILE A 227 19.06 -4.94 22.38
N LYS A 228 19.83 -5.80 23.06
CA LYS A 228 19.44 -6.41 24.34
C LYS A 228 19.19 -5.35 25.41
N ARG A 229 19.98 -4.27 25.42
CA ARG A 229 19.85 -3.15 26.37
C ARG A 229 18.79 -2.13 25.92
N GLN A 230 18.53 -2.01 24.62
CA GLN A 230 17.55 -1.08 24.07
C GLN A 230 16.15 -1.70 23.97
N ARG A 231 15.43 -1.73 25.11
CA ARG A 231 14.04 -2.21 25.17
C ARG A 231 13.11 -1.52 24.17
N LYS A 232 13.31 -0.21 23.92
CA LYS A 232 12.53 0.56 22.95
C LYS A 232 12.64 0.04 21.52
N VAL A 233 13.83 -0.45 21.12
CA VAL A 233 14.04 -1.06 19.80
C VAL A 233 13.35 -2.43 19.72
N GLN A 234 13.34 -3.20 20.80
CA GLN A 234 12.57 -4.46 20.86
C GLN A 234 11.06 -4.18 20.71
N GLU A 235 10.56 -3.12 21.35
CA GLU A 235 9.17 -2.66 21.19
C GLU A 235 8.88 -2.22 19.75
N LEU A 236 9.83 -1.58 19.06
CA LEU A 236 9.71 -1.24 17.64
C LEU A 236 9.53 -2.48 16.76
N PHE A 237 10.32 -3.55 16.97
CA PHE A 237 10.14 -4.81 16.24
C PHE A 237 8.75 -5.42 16.47
N ALA A 238 8.30 -5.47 17.72
CA ALA A 238 6.98 -6.00 18.07
C ALA A 238 5.86 -5.18 17.44
N LEU A 239 5.93 -3.85 17.55
CA LEU A 239 4.96 -2.93 16.98
C LEU A 239 4.85 -3.05 15.47
N LEU A 240 5.97 -2.98 14.74
CA LEU A 240 5.95 -3.07 13.28
C LEU A 240 5.47 -4.45 12.81
N SER A 241 5.63 -5.51 13.61
CA SER A 241 5.24 -6.87 13.22
C SER A 241 3.72 -7.09 13.23
N VAL A 242 2.99 -6.23 13.95
CA VAL A 242 1.52 -6.28 14.07
C VAL A 242 0.83 -5.13 13.34
N ALA A 243 1.58 -4.11 12.90
CA ALA A 243 1.02 -3.01 12.15
C ALA A 243 0.48 -3.47 10.78
N LEU A 244 -0.78 -3.13 10.47
CA LEU A 244 -1.46 -3.42 9.20
C LEU A 244 -1.05 -2.52 8.03
N GLY A 245 -0.30 -1.45 8.33
CA GLY A 245 0.16 -0.47 7.38
C GLY A 245 1.32 0.32 7.97
N THR A 246 1.72 1.39 7.30
CA THR A 246 2.85 2.18 7.75
C THR A 246 2.51 3.08 8.94
N LEU A 247 3.41 3.17 9.92
CA LEU A 247 3.30 4.08 11.05
C LEU A 247 4.15 5.33 10.80
N SER A 248 3.64 6.50 11.20
CA SER A 248 4.40 7.75 11.14
C SER A 248 5.48 7.79 12.23
N LYS A 249 6.45 8.70 12.08
CA LYS A 249 7.46 8.97 13.12
C LYS A 249 6.80 9.24 14.47
N ASN A 250 5.79 10.11 14.52
CA ASN A 250 5.09 10.46 15.76
C ASN A 250 4.42 9.24 16.39
N ASP A 251 3.81 8.36 15.57
CA ASP A 251 3.24 7.11 16.08
C ASP A 251 4.30 6.23 16.75
N ILE A 252 5.47 6.10 16.11
CA ILE A 252 6.60 5.33 16.66
C ILE A 252 7.09 5.95 17.97
N GLU A 253 7.30 7.27 18.02
CA GLU A 253 7.77 7.97 19.22
C GLU A 253 6.78 7.77 20.38
N ASN A 254 5.47 7.90 20.13
CA ASN A 254 4.43 7.71 21.13
C ASN A 254 4.31 6.25 21.61
N LEU A 255 4.41 5.29 20.68
CA LEU A 255 4.20 3.87 20.99
C LEU A 255 5.43 3.16 21.55
N THR A 256 6.64 3.66 21.30
CA THR A 256 7.89 3.00 21.73
C THR A 256 8.72 3.86 22.68
N GLY A 257 8.44 5.16 22.75
CA GLY A 257 9.24 6.14 23.47
C GLY A 257 10.60 6.43 22.81
N LEU A 258 10.86 5.93 21.60
CA LEU A 258 12.04 6.33 20.83
C LEU A 258 11.94 7.82 20.49
N SER A 259 13.08 8.51 20.48
CA SER A 259 13.17 9.89 20.01
C SER A 259 13.62 9.95 18.55
N ALA A 260 13.52 11.12 17.94
CA ALA A 260 14.09 11.42 16.64
C ALA A 260 15.57 11.00 16.50
N TRP A 261 16.36 11.16 17.56
CA TRP A 261 17.77 10.79 17.59
C TRP A 261 17.95 9.28 17.66
N ASP A 262 17.16 8.60 18.49
CA ASP A 262 17.18 7.12 18.57
C ASP A 262 16.80 6.49 17.22
N LEU A 263 15.84 7.08 16.52
CA LEU A 263 15.40 6.61 15.19
C LEU A 263 16.44 6.85 14.10
N ALA A 264 17.19 7.95 14.18
CA ALA A 264 18.27 8.26 13.25
C ALA A 264 19.52 7.38 13.48
N ASP A 265 19.76 6.96 14.71
CA ASP A 265 20.92 6.16 15.12
C ASP A 265 20.63 4.65 15.20
N LEU A 266 19.54 4.18 14.57
CA LEU A 266 19.22 2.76 14.56
C LEU A 266 20.34 1.96 13.86
N PRO A 267 20.89 0.92 14.52
CA PRO A 267 21.98 0.13 13.93
C PRO A 267 21.49 -0.66 12.72
N TRP A 268 22.42 -1.03 11.82
CA TRP A 268 22.11 -1.82 10.62
C TRP A 268 21.37 -3.13 10.94
N GLN A 269 21.71 -3.78 12.05
CA GLN A 269 21.05 -5.00 12.56
C GLN A 269 19.55 -4.81 12.75
N THR A 270 19.10 -3.58 12.98
CA THR A 270 17.70 -3.17 13.09
C THR A 270 17.16 -2.72 11.73
N THR A 271 17.80 -1.74 11.10
CA THR A 271 17.24 -1.06 9.91
C THR A 271 17.10 -1.95 8.69
N ARG A 272 17.94 -2.99 8.56
CA ARG A 272 17.83 -3.99 7.47
C ARG A 272 16.47 -4.68 7.36
N TRP A 273 15.71 -4.77 8.46
CA TRP A 273 14.42 -5.46 8.50
C TRP A 273 13.25 -4.55 8.12
N PHE A 274 13.49 -3.24 8.07
CA PHE A 274 12.45 -2.23 7.94
C PHE A 274 12.53 -1.53 6.58
N SER A 275 11.39 -1.01 6.14
CA SER A 275 11.31 -0.02 5.06
C SER A 275 11.08 1.33 5.73
N ILE A 276 12.15 2.11 5.84
CA ILE A 276 12.13 3.45 6.43
C ILE A 276 12.18 4.45 5.28
N GLN A 277 11.08 5.19 5.11
CA GLN A 277 10.98 6.33 4.19
C GLN A 277 10.73 7.58 5.03
N THR A 278 10.84 8.78 4.45
CA THR A 278 10.73 10.05 5.17
C THR A 278 9.55 10.06 6.17
N ASN A 279 9.86 9.94 7.47
CA ASN A 279 8.92 9.86 8.60
C ASN A 279 7.89 8.71 8.59
N ILE A 280 8.12 7.63 7.83
CA ILE A 280 7.19 6.51 7.71
C ILE A 280 7.94 5.18 7.88
N TYR A 281 7.39 4.30 8.72
CA TYR A 281 8.02 3.07 9.18
C TYR A 281 7.11 1.85 8.94
N SER A 282 7.70 0.77 8.42
CA SER A 282 7.06 -0.53 8.25
C SER A 282 8.13 -1.63 8.19
N PHE A 283 7.72 -2.90 8.29
CA PHE A 283 8.61 -3.99 7.88
C PHE A 283 8.91 -3.95 6.38
N ALA A 284 10.12 -4.37 6.00
CA ALA A 284 10.54 -4.38 4.60
C ALA A 284 9.67 -5.30 3.72
N HIS A 285 8.95 -6.27 4.30
CA HIS A 285 8.03 -7.13 3.58
C HIS A 285 6.94 -7.71 4.51
N PRO A 286 5.67 -7.86 4.07
CA PRO A 286 4.59 -8.41 4.90
C PRO A 286 4.87 -9.81 5.46
N LEU A 287 5.39 -10.72 4.61
CA LEU A 287 5.82 -12.06 5.07
C LEU A 287 6.89 -11.99 6.17
N LEU A 288 7.77 -10.98 6.14
CA LEU A 288 8.78 -10.80 7.18
C LEU A 288 8.13 -10.37 8.50
N ALA A 289 7.18 -9.43 8.45
CA ALA A 289 6.39 -9.02 9.61
C ALA A 289 5.68 -10.22 10.25
N GLN A 290 5.07 -11.08 9.43
CA GLN A 290 4.39 -12.29 9.89
C GLN A 290 5.34 -13.29 10.58
N GLU A 291 6.51 -13.56 9.98
CA GLU A 291 7.50 -14.46 10.59
C GLU A 291 8.04 -13.88 11.90
N PHE A 292 8.31 -12.57 11.97
CA PHE A 292 8.72 -11.90 13.20
C PHE A 292 7.63 -11.92 14.27
N ARG A 293 6.36 -11.68 13.92
CA ARG A 293 5.20 -11.81 14.83
C ARG A 293 5.16 -13.20 15.46
N GLY A 294 5.36 -14.24 14.65
CA GLY A 294 5.40 -15.63 15.12
C GLY A 294 6.55 -15.90 16.10
N VAL A 295 7.74 -15.33 15.88
CA VAL A 295 8.90 -15.52 16.76
C VAL A 295 8.80 -14.69 18.04
N LEU A 296 8.26 -13.46 17.97
CA LEU A 296 8.07 -12.56 19.10
C LEU A 296 6.95 -13.03 20.05
N GLY A 297 5.97 -13.77 19.53
CA GLY A 297 4.92 -14.42 20.32
C GLY A 297 4.21 -13.42 21.23
N ARG A 298 4.34 -13.61 22.55
CA ARG A 298 3.69 -12.75 23.57
C ARG A 298 4.03 -11.27 23.42
N GLN A 299 5.26 -10.93 23.00
CA GLN A 299 5.64 -9.52 22.80
C GLN A 299 4.84 -8.88 21.67
N ALA A 300 4.59 -9.61 20.59
CA ALA A 300 3.76 -9.14 19.50
C ALA A 300 2.30 -8.96 19.96
N SER A 301 1.74 -9.91 20.73
CA SER A 301 0.39 -9.77 21.30
C SER A 301 0.27 -8.55 22.22
N LEU A 302 1.27 -8.29 23.07
CA LEU A 302 1.30 -7.10 23.92
C LEU A 302 1.41 -5.80 23.10
N ALA A 303 2.16 -5.83 22.00
CA ALA A 303 2.27 -4.69 21.09
C ALA A 303 0.95 -4.45 20.32
N GLU A 304 0.23 -5.51 19.93
CA GLU A 304 -1.10 -5.43 19.30
C GLU A 304 -2.11 -4.79 20.26
N GLU A 305 -2.12 -5.20 21.52
CA GLU A 305 -2.96 -4.59 22.57
C GLU A 305 -2.60 -3.13 22.83
N LYS A 306 -1.30 -2.80 22.87
CA LYS A 306 -0.82 -1.41 23.02
C LYS A 306 -1.23 -0.55 21.81
N LEU A 307 -1.14 -1.10 20.60
CA LEU A 307 -1.53 -0.42 19.36
C LEU A 307 -3.04 -0.20 19.29
N LEU A 308 -3.85 -1.18 19.71
CA LEU A 308 -5.30 -1.03 19.86
C LEU A 308 -5.66 0.07 20.85
N SER A 309 -5.02 0.06 22.04
CA SER A 309 -5.24 1.08 23.07
C SER A 309 -4.85 2.48 22.59
N TYR A 310 -3.81 2.57 21.75
CA TYR A 310 -3.41 3.81 21.10
C TYR A 310 -4.43 4.25 20.04
N CYS A 311 -4.92 3.33 19.22
CA CYS A 311 -5.94 3.63 18.23
C CYS A 311 -7.27 4.07 18.85
N ALA A 312 -7.63 3.55 20.02
CA ALA A 312 -8.83 3.95 20.75
C ALA A 312 -8.84 5.44 21.15
N LYS A 313 -7.67 6.09 21.20
CA LYS A 313 -7.48 7.51 21.53
C LYS A 313 -7.59 8.43 20.31
N TRP A 314 -8.26 7.99 19.25
CA TRP A 314 -8.44 8.75 18.01
C TRP A 314 -9.14 10.10 18.19
N GLN A 315 -9.78 10.37 19.34
CA GLN A 315 -10.44 11.64 19.67
C GLN A 315 -9.50 12.72 20.21
N GLU A 316 -8.26 12.38 20.58
CA GLU A 316 -7.29 13.33 21.12
C GLU A 316 -6.81 14.32 20.04
N GLN A 317 -6.40 15.54 20.42
CA GLN A 317 -6.05 16.63 19.47
C GLN A 317 -4.91 16.27 18.49
N ASP A 318 -4.01 15.36 18.87
CA ASP A 318 -2.94 14.82 18.03
C ASP A 318 -3.27 13.40 17.55
N SER A 319 -4.51 13.18 17.09
CA SER A 319 -4.96 11.86 16.69
C SER A 319 -4.15 11.31 15.51
N SER A 320 -3.77 10.04 15.63
CA SER A 320 -3.01 9.36 14.61
C SER A 320 -3.83 9.07 13.35
N ASN A 321 -3.33 9.48 12.19
CA ASN A 321 -3.84 9.05 10.89
C ASN A 321 -3.88 7.52 10.76
N TYR A 322 -2.96 6.82 11.44
CA TYR A 322 -2.97 5.37 11.48
C TYR A 322 -4.22 4.83 12.21
N ALA A 323 -4.57 5.42 13.35
CA ALA A 323 -5.76 5.04 14.11
C ALA A 323 -7.03 5.22 13.26
N LEU A 324 -7.18 6.38 12.62
CA LEU A 324 -8.34 6.65 11.77
C LEU A 324 -8.45 5.68 10.57
N ARG A 325 -7.33 5.16 10.06
CA ARG A 325 -7.31 4.20 8.93
C ARG A 325 -7.54 2.75 9.35
N TYR A 326 -6.86 2.30 10.41
CA TYR A 326 -6.70 0.87 10.70
C TYR A 326 -7.36 0.41 11.99
N TYR A 327 -7.92 1.30 12.81
CA TYR A 327 -8.51 0.89 14.09
C TYR A 327 -9.61 -0.16 13.90
N ALA A 328 -10.50 0.07 12.95
CA ALA A 328 -11.56 -0.87 12.60
C ALA A 328 -11.02 -2.24 12.16
N GLU A 329 -9.97 -2.27 11.33
CA GLU A 329 -9.35 -3.51 10.88
C GLU A 329 -8.67 -4.27 12.03
N HIS A 330 -8.00 -3.57 12.95
CA HIS A 330 -7.44 -4.19 14.16
C HIS A 330 -8.51 -4.80 15.05
N LEU A 331 -9.61 -4.09 15.28
CA LEU A 331 -10.76 -4.63 16.04
C LEU A 331 -11.35 -5.87 15.36
N GLY A 332 -11.47 -5.85 14.02
CA GLY A 332 -11.92 -7.00 13.23
C GLY A 332 -10.98 -8.21 13.37
N HIS A 333 -9.68 -8.02 13.17
CA HIS A 333 -8.69 -9.10 13.29
C HIS A 333 -8.61 -9.71 14.69
N THR A 334 -8.81 -8.90 15.73
CA THR A 334 -8.85 -9.34 17.13
C THR A 334 -10.23 -9.79 17.60
N LYS A 335 -11.23 -9.80 16.70
CA LYS A 335 -12.62 -10.22 16.94
C LYS A 335 -13.32 -9.43 18.05
N ARG A 336 -12.96 -8.16 18.23
CA ARG A 336 -13.60 -7.21 19.14
C ARG A 336 -14.83 -6.60 18.47
N TRP A 337 -15.81 -7.46 18.20
CA TRP A 337 -16.97 -7.11 17.38
C TRP A 337 -17.84 -6.01 17.99
N GLU A 338 -18.00 -5.99 19.32
CA GLU A 338 -18.77 -4.97 20.03
C GLU A 338 -18.14 -3.58 19.86
N GLU A 339 -16.86 -3.44 20.20
CA GLU A 339 -16.08 -2.21 20.00
C GLU A 339 -16.09 -1.75 18.53
N LEU A 340 -15.97 -2.70 17.59
CA LEU A 340 -16.03 -2.39 16.16
C LEU A 340 -17.40 -1.87 15.73
N CYS A 341 -18.49 -2.43 16.25
CA CYS A 341 -19.84 -1.99 15.93
C CYS A 341 -20.09 -0.57 16.48
N GLU A 342 -19.68 -0.31 17.72
CA GLU A 342 -19.76 1.02 18.33
C GLU A 342 -18.96 2.05 17.51
N LEU A 343 -17.72 1.73 17.15
CA LEU A 343 -16.87 2.58 16.31
C LEU A 343 -17.52 2.85 14.94
N ALA A 344 -18.08 1.80 14.32
CA ALA A 344 -18.69 1.91 13.00
C ALA A 344 -19.95 2.78 13.00
N GLN A 345 -20.67 2.87 14.12
CA GLN A 345 -21.84 3.75 14.29
C GLN A 345 -21.47 5.17 14.75
N ASN A 346 -20.31 5.35 15.37
CA ASN A 346 -19.83 6.60 15.91
C ASN A 346 -19.68 7.68 14.82
N GLN A 347 -20.46 8.76 14.92
CA GLN A 347 -20.43 9.86 13.94
C GLN A 347 -19.20 10.74 14.11
N ASP A 348 -18.69 10.93 15.32
CA ASP A 348 -17.48 11.71 15.57
C ASP A 348 -16.26 11.04 14.92
N PHE A 349 -16.22 9.70 14.90
CA PHE A 349 -15.17 8.96 14.20
C PHE A 349 -15.21 9.19 12.69
N VAL A 350 -16.41 9.20 12.11
CA VAL A 350 -16.62 9.49 10.68
C VAL A 350 -16.21 10.93 10.36
N ILE A 351 -16.59 11.89 11.21
CA ILE A 351 -16.21 13.30 11.05
C ILE A 351 -14.68 13.43 11.12
N ALA A 352 -14.04 12.80 12.09
CA ALA A 352 -12.58 12.81 12.23
C ALA A 352 -11.87 12.20 11.01
N GLN A 353 -12.35 11.05 10.50
CA GLN A 353 -11.86 10.44 9.27
C GLN A 353 -11.95 11.42 8.08
N ARG A 354 -13.08 12.11 7.91
CA ARG A 354 -13.29 13.05 6.81
C ARG A 354 -12.46 14.33 6.91
N GLN A 355 -12.30 14.86 8.12
CA GLN A 355 -11.54 16.09 8.35
C GLN A 355 -10.04 15.88 8.21
N GLN A 356 -9.50 14.79 8.77
CA GLN A 356 -8.06 14.55 8.80
C GLN A 356 -7.54 13.78 7.60
N LEU A 357 -8.39 12.95 6.97
CA LEU A 357 -8.05 12.15 5.80
C LEU A 357 -9.01 12.46 4.64
N PRO A 358 -9.11 13.74 4.21
CA PRO A 358 -10.06 14.15 3.18
C PRO A 358 -9.78 13.54 1.80
N THR A 359 -8.56 13.04 1.58
CA THR A 359 -8.17 12.35 0.34
C THR A 359 -8.65 10.90 0.29
N GLU A 360 -9.23 10.37 1.38
CA GLU A 360 -9.74 9.00 1.49
C GLU A 360 -11.22 9.02 1.95
N PRO A 361 -12.14 9.58 1.15
CA PRO A 361 -13.54 9.78 1.55
C PRO A 361 -14.32 8.48 1.80
N ASP A 362 -13.82 7.34 1.32
CA ASP A 362 -14.44 6.03 1.46
C ASP A 362 -14.09 5.32 2.79
N LEU A 363 -13.16 5.86 3.60
CA LEU A 363 -12.77 5.26 4.89
C LEU A 363 -13.96 4.97 5.82
N PRO A 364 -14.96 5.85 5.96
CA PRO A 364 -16.16 5.55 6.75
C PRO A 364 -16.96 4.35 6.24
N LEU A 365 -16.96 4.10 4.94
CA LEU A 365 -17.60 2.93 4.33
C LEU A 365 -16.77 1.68 4.57
N LYS A 366 -15.44 1.79 4.52
CA LYS A 366 -14.51 0.71 4.86
C LYS A 366 -14.71 0.25 6.31
N THR A 367 -14.82 1.18 7.26
CA THR A 367 -15.15 0.87 8.66
C THR A 367 -16.43 0.03 8.78
N LEU A 368 -17.50 0.42 8.06
CA LEU A 368 -18.76 -0.34 8.05
C LEU A 368 -18.60 -1.72 7.40
N HIS A 369 -17.79 -1.82 6.35
CA HIS A 369 -17.55 -3.09 5.67
C HIS A 369 -16.92 -4.11 6.63
N VAL A 370 -15.92 -3.70 7.41
CA VAL A 370 -15.30 -4.58 8.42
C VAL A 370 -16.32 -4.98 9.49
N ALA A 371 -17.16 -4.05 9.97
CA ALA A 371 -18.22 -4.37 10.93
C ALA A 371 -19.24 -5.37 10.37
N LEU A 372 -19.63 -5.19 9.10
CA LEU A 372 -20.57 -6.08 8.40
C LEU A 372 -19.97 -7.49 8.21
N GLN A 373 -18.69 -7.59 7.88
CA GLN A 373 -17.97 -8.87 7.85
C GLN A 373 -18.01 -9.56 9.23
N GLY A 374 -17.77 -8.82 10.30
CA GLY A 374 -17.88 -9.33 11.67
C GLY A 374 -19.27 -9.88 12.01
N LYS A 375 -20.34 -9.17 11.61
CA LYS A 375 -21.73 -9.64 11.77
C LYS A 375 -22.04 -10.88 10.93
N ALA A 376 -21.49 -10.97 9.72
CA ALA A 376 -21.61 -12.15 8.90
C ALA A 376 -20.91 -13.37 9.54
N GLU A 377 -19.71 -13.18 10.11
CA GLU A 377 -19.00 -14.24 10.82
C GLU A 377 -19.75 -14.77 12.05
N THR A 378 -20.47 -13.90 12.76
CA THR A 378 -21.28 -14.29 13.92
C THR A 378 -22.70 -14.76 13.57
N ASN A 379 -23.05 -14.82 12.27
CA ASN A 379 -24.38 -15.13 11.76
C ASN A 379 -25.50 -14.23 12.33
N ASP A 380 -25.19 -12.97 12.63
CA ASP A 380 -26.16 -11.99 13.12
C ASP A 380 -26.85 -11.28 11.95
N ALA A 381 -27.89 -11.93 11.41
CA ALA A 381 -28.65 -11.41 10.27
C ALA A 381 -29.30 -10.04 10.56
N ALA A 382 -29.69 -9.77 11.80
CA ALA A 382 -30.30 -8.50 12.19
C ALA A 382 -29.26 -7.38 12.14
N GLY A 383 -28.08 -7.61 12.73
CA GLY A 383 -26.95 -6.69 12.67
C GLY A 383 -26.44 -6.46 11.25
N MET A 384 -26.41 -7.50 10.39
CA MET A 384 -26.07 -7.34 8.97
C MET A 384 -27.04 -6.39 8.26
N ALA A 385 -28.35 -6.55 8.48
CA ALA A 385 -29.37 -5.68 7.88
C ALA A 385 -29.23 -4.23 8.36
N GLU A 386 -28.98 -4.03 9.66
CA GLU A 386 -28.73 -2.71 10.24
C GLU A 386 -27.51 -2.03 9.59
N PHE A 387 -26.36 -2.70 9.54
CA PHE A 387 -25.15 -2.13 8.94
C PHE A 387 -25.27 -1.90 7.43
N LEU A 388 -26.04 -2.71 6.71
CA LEU A 388 -26.39 -2.45 5.31
C LEU A 388 -27.19 -1.15 5.15
N LEU A 389 -28.16 -0.89 6.03
CA LEU A 389 -28.93 0.36 6.00
C LEU A 389 -28.05 1.57 6.32
N VAL A 390 -27.15 1.45 7.31
CA VAL A 390 -26.18 2.52 7.64
C VAL A 390 -25.23 2.77 6.47
N HIS A 391 -24.74 1.70 5.83
CA HIS A 391 -23.91 1.79 4.62
C HIS A 391 -24.64 2.51 3.49
N ALA A 392 -25.89 2.13 3.20
CA ALA A 392 -26.69 2.78 2.16
C ALA A 392 -26.89 4.28 2.46
N ARG A 393 -27.20 4.65 3.70
CA ARG A 393 -27.33 6.06 4.11
C ARG A 393 -26.03 6.84 3.96
N ARG A 394 -24.89 6.29 4.39
CA ARG A 394 -23.58 6.95 4.23
C ARG A 394 -23.19 7.10 2.78
N LEU A 395 -23.47 6.11 1.94
CA LEU A 395 -23.23 6.18 0.50
C LEU A 395 -24.07 7.30 -0.13
N MET A 396 -25.34 7.46 0.28
CA MET A 396 -26.17 8.59 -0.14
C MET A 396 -25.64 9.94 0.35
N GLN A 397 -25.12 10.03 1.58
CA GLN A 397 -24.50 11.27 2.11
C GLN A 397 -23.25 11.65 1.33
N ILE A 398 -22.34 10.69 1.08
CA ILE A 398 -21.14 10.93 0.26
C ILE A 398 -21.52 11.37 -1.16
N ALA A 399 -22.56 10.79 -1.75
CA ALA A 399 -23.07 11.18 -3.06
C ALA A 399 -23.76 12.57 -3.07
N GLN A 400 -24.15 13.10 -1.92
CA GLN A 400 -24.81 14.40 -1.75
C GLN A 400 -23.89 15.49 -1.18
N GLU A 401 -22.69 15.13 -0.70
CA GLU A 401 -21.73 16.07 -0.16
C GLU A 401 -21.22 17.01 -1.25
N SER A 402 -21.35 18.32 -1.00
CA SER A 402 -20.82 19.33 -1.87
C SER A 402 -19.39 19.70 -1.46
N PRO A 403 -18.53 20.13 -2.40
CA PRO A 403 -17.23 20.72 -2.08
C PRO A 403 -17.29 21.82 -1.01
N LEU A 404 -18.39 22.59 -0.95
CA LEU A 404 -18.60 23.61 0.09
C LEU A 404 -18.75 23.01 1.49
N ASP A 405 -19.35 21.83 1.61
CA ASP A 405 -19.50 21.17 2.91
C ASP A 405 -18.15 20.73 3.46
N ILE A 406 -17.25 20.24 2.60
CA ILE A 406 -15.87 19.89 2.98
C ILE A 406 -15.05 21.14 3.33
N LEU A 407 -15.25 22.23 2.58
CA LEU A 407 -14.59 23.51 2.86
C LEU A 407 -14.99 24.05 4.24
N ARG A 408 -16.28 23.99 4.58
CA ARG A 408 -16.82 24.41 5.88
C ARG A 408 -16.34 23.55 7.05
N LEU A 409 -15.92 22.32 6.78
CA LEU A 409 -15.22 21.46 7.75
C LEU A 409 -13.73 21.80 7.90
N GLY A 410 -13.24 22.84 7.23
CA GLY A 410 -11.87 23.36 7.34
C GLY A 410 -10.87 22.73 6.37
N SER A 411 -11.31 21.89 5.42
CA SER A 411 -10.42 21.18 4.51
C SER A 411 -10.49 21.73 3.09
N ILE A 412 -9.61 22.67 2.76
CA ILE A 412 -9.52 23.25 1.41
C ILE A 412 -9.04 22.19 0.42
N THR A 413 -8.03 21.40 0.80
CA THR A 413 -7.49 20.34 -0.05
C THR A 413 -8.54 19.25 -0.31
N GLY A 414 -9.37 18.93 0.68
CA GLY A 414 -10.50 18.00 0.52
C GLY A 414 -11.60 18.55 -0.37
N ALA A 415 -11.96 19.82 -0.19
CA ALA A 415 -12.96 20.50 -1.00
C ALA A 415 -12.54 20.56 -2.47
N LEU A 416 -11.27 20.90 -2.74
CA LEU A 416 -10.70 20.86 -4.07
C LEU A 416 -10.66 19.42 -4.61
N ALA A 417 -10.18 18.45 -3.83
CA ALA A 417 -10.14 17.06 -4.26
C ALA A 417 -11.54 16.51 -4.61
N LEU A 418 -12.59 16.94 -3.92
CA LEU A 418 -13.98 16.59 -4.26
C LEU A 418 -14.48 17.39 -5.48
N ALA A 419 -14.16 18.68 -5.58
CA ALA A 419 -14.52 19.51 -6.74
C ALA A 419 -13.91 18.96 -8.04
N GLU A 420 -12.67 18.48 -7.98
CA GLU A 420 -11.92 17.89 -9.09
C GLU A 420 -12.40 16.51 -9.56
N LYS A 421 -13.37 15.96 -8.85
CA LYS A 421 -14.03 14.74 -9.25
C LYS A 421 -15.25 15.07 -10.14
N PHE A 422 -15.84 16.28 -10.08
CA PHE A 422 -16.96 16.70 -10.93
C PHE A 422 -16.54 16.96 -12.39
N ASP A 423 -17.52 16.92 -13.30
CA ASP A 423 -17.32 17.26 -14.72
C ASP A 423 -16.70 18.66 -14.87
N PRO A 424 -15.97 18.95 -15.98
CA PRO A 424 -15.19 20.17 -16.12
C PRO A 424 -15.98 21.46 -15.86
N GLU A 425 -17.22 21.54 -16.36
CA GLU A 425 -18.09 22.70 -16.17
C GLU A 425 -18.45 22.90 -14.68
N ARG A 426 -18.83 21.83 -13.98
CA ARG A 426 -19.12 21.89 -12.54
C ARG A 426 -17.87 22.06 -11.68
N CYS A 427 -16.73 21.52 -12.09
CA CYS A 427 -15.45 21.73 -11.41
C CYS A 427 -15.08 23.22 -11.42
N ILE A 428 -15.20 23.90 -12.56
CA ILE A 428 -14.96 25.35 -12.67
C ILE A 428 -15.91 26.10 -11.73
N LEU A 429 -17.21 25.77 -11.75
CA LEU A 429 -18.20 26.39 -10.86
C LEU A 429 -17.87 26.15 -9.38
N TRP A 430 -17.41 24.95 -9.02
CA TRP A 430 -17.00 24.65 -7.65
C TRP A 430 -15.76 25.43 -7.23
N TYR A 431 -14.75 25.57 -8.09
CA TYR A 431 -13.57 26.40 -7.78
C TYR A 431 -13.97 27.85 -7.52
N LEU A 432 -14.86 28.40 -8.34
CA LEU A 432 -15.41 29.76 -8.14
C LEU A 432 -16.22 29.87 -6.85
N LEU A 433 -17.06 28.88 -6.53
CA LEU A 433 -17.85 28.82 -5.29
C LEU A 433 -16.99 28.68 -4.04
N LEU A 434 -15.93 27.87 -4.08
CA LEU A 434 -14.98 27.69 -2.98
C LEU A 434 -14.17 28.95 -2.72
N ALA A 435 -13.64 29.57 -3.79
CA ALA A 435 -12.94 30.85 -3.68
C ALA A 435 -13.88 31.96 -3.15
N TRP A 436 -15.14 31.98 -3.59
CA TRP A 436 -16.14 32.92 -3.09
C TRP A 436 -16.48 32.71 -1.61
N GLU A 437 -16.68 31.46 -1.16
CA GLU A 437 -16.99 31.15 0.24
C GLU A 437 -15.82 31.52 1.17
N LEU A 438 -14.56 31.29 0.75
CA LEU A 438 -13.37 31.77 1.48
C LEU A 438 -13.26 33.30 1.51
N ALA A 439 -13.54 33.96 0.38
CA ALA A 439 -13.48 35.42 0.26
C ALA A 439 -14.59 36.14 1.04
N LYS A 440 -15.74 35.48 1.26
CA LYS A 440 -16.87 36.01 2.03
C LYS A 440 -16.52 36.29 3.48
N ASP A 441 -15.66 35.46 4.07
CA ASP A 441 -15.15 35.60 5.45
C ASP A 441 -13.81 36.36 5.53
N ALA A 442 -13.18 36.68 4.39
CA ALA A 442 -11.83 37.24 4.31
C ALA A 442 -11.70 38.69 4.79
N THR A 443 -12.80 39.35 5.17
CA THR A 443 -12.75 40.71 5.77
C THR A 443 -12.08 40.73 7.14
N GLN A 444 -11.89 39.57 7.79
CA GLN A 444 -11.25 39.44 9.10
C GLN A 444 -10.06 38.47 9.13
N ASP A 445 -9.79 37.76 8.02
CA ASP A 445 -8.76 36.72 7.96
C ASP A 445 -7.98 36.78 6.64
N LYS A 446 -6.74 37.26 6.73
CA LYS A 446 -5.86 37.47 5.57
C LYS A 446 -5.41 36.14 4.96
N GLU A 447 -5.35 35.08 5.76
CA GLU A 447 -4.94 33.74 5.30
C GLU A 447 -6.00 33.13 4.37
N LYS A 448 -7.29 33.29 4.70
CA LYS A 448 -8.40 32.86 3.83
C LYS A 448 -8.41 33.59 2.48
N MET A 449 -7.96 34.86 2.44
CA MET A 449 -7.85 35.63 1.20
C MET A 449 -6.74 35.09 0.29
N GLU A 450 -5.58 34.75 0.86
CA GLU A 450 -4.47 34.14 0.11
C GLU A 450 -4.86 32.76 -0.43
N GLN A 451 -5.58 31.96 0.37
CA GLN A 451 -6.10 30.67 -0.06
C GLN A 451 -7.14 30.79 -1.20
N ALA A 452 -8.02 31.80 -1.15
CA ALA A 452 -8.96 32.05 -2.23
C ALA A 452 -8.25 32.42 -3.55
N LEU A 453 -7.19 33.23 -3.48
CA LEU A 453 -6.35 33.58 -4.64
C LEU A 453 -5.64 32.35 -5.22
N GLU A 454 -5.08 31.48 -4.37
CA GLU A 454 -4.42 30.24 -4.81
C GLU A 454 -5.40 29.31 -5.57
N ILE A 455 -6.66 29.22 -5.12
CA ILE A 455 -7.70 28.44 -5.81
C ILE A 455 -7.97 29.01 -7.21
N LEU A 456 -8.04 30.35 -7.35
CA LEU A 456 -8.27 31.01 -8.64
C LEU A 456 -7.07 30.90 -9.59
N GLU A 457 -5.83 30.94 -9.06
CA GLU A 457 -4.63 30.70 -9.87
C GLU A 457 -4.58 29.25 -10.38
N ARG A 458 -4.95 28.27 -9.54
CA ARG A 458 -5.08 26.87 -9.98
C ARG A 458 -6.17 26.69 -11.02
N LEU A 459 -7.25 27.46 -10.95
CA LEU A 459 -8.29 27.45 -11.98
C LEU A 459 -7.75 27.97 -13.32
N GLN A 460 -6.95 29.04 -13.31
CA GLN A 460 -6.35 29.62 -14.52
C GLN A 460 -5.31 28.71 -15.19
N GLN A 461 -4.72 27.78 -14.44
CA GLN A 461 -3.77 26.79 -14.97
C GLN A 461 -4.46 25.54 -15.54
N LYS A 462 -5.78 25.43 -15.40
CA LYS A 462 -6.60 24.37 -16.01
C LYS A 462 -7.23 24.92 -17.29
N ASP A 463 -6.52 24.77 -18.40
CA ASP A 463 -7.03 24.97 -19.76
C ASP A 463 -7.88 23.78 -20.23
#